data_AF-A0A7J4SJQ5-F1
#
_entry.id   AF-A0A7J4SJQ5-F1
#
_cell.length_a   1.000
_cell.length_b   1.000
_cell.length_c   1.000
_cell.angle_alpha   90.00
_cell.angle_beta   90.00
_cell.angle_gamma   90.00
#
_symmetry.space_group_name_H-M   'P 1'
#
loop_
_entity.id
_entity.type
_entity.pdbx_description
1 polymer ?
#
loop_
_entity_poly.entity_id
_entity_poly.type
_entity_poly.pdbx_seq_one_letter_code
_entity_poly.pdbx_strand_id
1 'polypeptide(L)' 'KSSDWVIDLGPEGGDRGGQLIAHGTPEKIADNIHSFTGQYLKEIL' A
#
# COMPACT_ATOMS: atom_id res chain seq x y z
N LYS A 1 -3.22 -13.86 -5.61
CA LYS A 1 -2.61 -13.29 -4.39
C LYS A 1 -1.36 -14.09 -4.03
N SER A 2 -0.17 -13.47 -3.99
CA SER A 2 1.12 -14.19 -3.84
C SER A 2 2.04 -13.67 -2.72
N SER A 3 1.66 -12.61 -2.00
CA SER A 3 2.48 -12.02 -0.93
C SER A 3 1.77 -12.12 0.41
N ASP A 4 2.50 -12.53 1.45
CA ASP A 4 1.98 -12.58 2.82
C ASP A 4 2.01 -11.22 3.52
N TRP A 5 2.93 -10.34 3.08
CA TRP A 5 3.14 -9.02 3.65
C TRP A 5 3.50 -7.98 2.60
N VAL A 6 3.06 -6.75 2.82
CA VAL A 6 3.26 -5.60 1.95
C VAL A 6 3.73 -4.41 2.79
N ILE A 7 4.64 -3.63 2.23
CA ILE A 7 5.11 -2.35 2.76
C ILE A 7 4.86 -1.31 1.67
N ASP A 8 4.05 -0.31 1.98
CA ASP A 8 3.68 0.75 1.06
C ASP A 8 4.42 2.04 1.40
N LEU A 9 5.14 2.58 0.41
CA LEU A 9 5.99 3.76 0.55
C LEU A 9 5.49 4.87 -0.37
N GLY A 10 5.55 6.10 0.11
CA GLY A 10 5.06 7.26 -0.64
C GLY A 10 5.04 8.53 0.21
N PRO A 11 4.04 9.41 0.06
CA PRO A 11 2.88 9.30 -0.84
C PRO A 11 3.22 9.54 -2.32
N GLU A 12 4.32 10.24 -2.58
CA GLU A 12 4.81 10.60 -3.91
C GLU A 12 6.16 9.93 -4.22
N GLY A 13 6.69 10.15 -5.42
CA GLY A 13 8.05 9.79 -5.79
C GLY A 13 9.10 10.87 -5.45
N GLY A 14 10.37 10.47 -5.37
CA GLY A 14 11.50 11.39 -5.16
C GLY A 14 11.51 12.04 -3.78
N ASP A 15 11.86 13.33 -3.71
CA ASP A 15 12.01 14.07 -2.45
C ASP A 15 10.72 14.21 -1.63
N ARG A 16 9.56 13.95 -2.25
CA ARG A 16 8.25 13.95 -1.59
C ARG A 16 7.78 12.55 -1.19
N GLY A 17 8.61 11.54 -1.40
CA GLY A 17 8.36 10.16 -1.03
C GLY A 17 9.13 9.72 0.21
N GLY A 18 9.29 8.41 0.35
CA GLY A 18 10.12 7.80 1.40
C GLY A 18 9.45 7.68 2.76
N GLN A 19 8.17 8.04 2.89
CA GLN A 19 7.40 7.80 4.11
C GLN A 19 6.74 6.43 4.07
N LEU A 20 6.65 5.81 5.24
CA LEU A 20 5.87 4.58 5.43
C LEU A 20 4.39 4.92 5.50
N ILE A 21 3.64 4.60 4.46
CA ILE A 21 2.20 4.87 4.37
C ILE A 21 1.40 3.76 5.04
N ALA A 22 1.77 2.51 4.78
CA ALA A 22 1.07 1.34 5.29
C ALA A 22 1.98 0.12 5.35
N HIS A 23 1.71 -0.80 6.27
CA HIS A 23 2.33 -2.13 6.27
C HIS A 23 1.38 -3.18 6.87
N GLY A 24 1.40 -4.39 6.31
CA GLY A 24 0.47 -5.45 6.70
C GLY A 24 0.27 -6.52 5.65
N THR A 25 -0.73 -7.38 5.90
CA THR A 25 -1.25 -8.29 4.89
C THR A 25 -1.86 -7.52 3.72
N PRO A 26 -1.97 -8.10 2.52
CA PRO A 26 -2.57 -7.41 1.38
C PRO A 26 -4.00 -6.93 1.64
N GLU A 27 -4.82 -7.67 2.42
CA GLU A 27 -6.15 -7.21 2.86
C GLU A 27 -6.06 -5.92 3.66
N LYS A 28 -5.13 -5.85 4.63
CA LYS A 28 -4.96 -4.67 5.47
C LYS A 28 -4.50 -3.45 4.66
N ILE A 29 -3.69 -3.65 3.62
CA ILE A 29 -3.29 -2.57 2.72
C ILE A 29 -4.48 -2.12 1.86
N ALA A 30 -5.27 -3.06 1.35
CA ALA A 30 -6.44 -2.76 0.52
C ALA A 30 -7.52 -1.92 1.24
N ASP A 31 -7.63 -2.04 2.56
CA ASP A 31 -8.53 -1.23 3.38
C ASP A 31 -7.95 0.13 3.81
N ASN A 32 -6.67 0.40 3.53
CA ASN A 32 -6.05 1.67 3.89
C ASN A 32 -6.34 2.76 2.85
N ILE A 33 -7.21 3.71 3.21
CA ILE A 33 -7.61 4.84 2.34
C ILE A 33 -6.45 5.77 1.93
N HIS A 34 -5.35 5.78 2.69
CA HIS A 34 -4.17 6.60 2.41
C HIS A 34 -3.16 5.90 1.48
N SER A 35 -3.36 4.61 1.20
CA SER A 35 -2.50 3.83 0.32
C SER A 35 -3.04 3.86 -1.11
N PHE A 36 -2.34 4.51 -2.03
CA PHE A 36 -2.65 4.41 -3.45
C PHE A 36 -2.56 2.95 -3.92
N THR A 37 -1.53 2.23 -3.47
CA THR A 37 -1.37 0.79 -3.71
C THR A 37 -2.59 0.00 -3.23
N GLY A 38 -3.11 0.32 -2.03
CA GLY A 38 -4.29 -0.30 -1.46
C GLY A 38 -5.55 -0.13 -2.32
N GLN A 39 -5.74 1.05 -2.92
CA GLN A 39 -6.89 1.31 -3.80
C GLN A 39 -6.92 0.34 -4.98
N TYR A 40 -5.78 0.11 -5.65
CA TYR A 40 -5.69 -0.86 -6.74
C TYR A 40 -5.74 -2.30 -6.26
N LEU A 41 -5.12 -2.58 -5.12
CA LEU A 41 -5.08 -3.93 -4.53
C LEU A 41 -6.50 -4.41 -4.19
N LYS A 42 -7.38 -3.50 -3.77
CA LYS A 42 -8.79 -3.78 -3.47
C LYS A 42 -9.59 -4.28 -4.68
N GLU A 43 -9.21 -3.92 -5.91
CA GLU A 43 -9.93 -4.33 -7.12
C GLU A 43 -9.61 -5.78 -7.55
N ILE A 44 -8.48 -6.32 -7.10
CA ILE A 44 -7.94 -7.61 -7.57
C ILE A 44 -7.85 -8.69 -6.47
N LEU A 45 -8.25 -8.35 -5.24
CA LEU A 45 -8.39 -9.28 -4.11
C LEU A 45 -9.79 -9.85 -4.05
#